data_AF-A0A939BXI2-F1
#
_entry.id   AF-A0A939BXI2-F1
#
_cell.length_a   1.000
_cell.length_b   1.000
_cell.length_c   1.000
_cell.angle_alpha   90.00
_cell.angle_beta   90.00
_cell.angle_gamma   90.00
#
_symmetry.space_group_name_H-M   'P 1'
#
loop_
_entity.id
_entity.type
_entity.pdbx_description
1 polymer ?
#
loop_
_entity_poly.entity_id
_entity_poly.type
_entity_poly.pdbx_seq_one_letter_code
_entity_poly.pdbx_strand_id
1 'polypeptide(L)'
;MASTLGTLDPAHPRRRQLGSPYAATSVAVVAVVVSLLAALVVLRPAPADAASPITVASAISSNSGTQTVRGYVVGQPTATNTVVTSNYPNDYALAIADSATETSTSRMLYIQIPSAHRSAWGLRSNPDLKGVRIDVTGSLGAYFSHAGMTGTTAFALASGSTPAPTPTATPTSPTPTADPGSYYAPVAGKTGAALHDALHDLIDEQTKISYSTVWDALKVTDADPANSANVLTFYSGVSMPKSANGGNTGNWNREHVWPQSHGDFGTSIGPGTDLHHLRPEVVSVNSTRSNKDFDNGGSAVSGCPDCWTDSDSFEPRDAVKGDVARMVFYMAVRYEGDDGFADLEVNDTVNGTTRYLGRLSVLKAWHQSDPPDARERQRNEVIYTTYQRNRNPFIDHPEWVASIWGS
;
A
#
# COMPACT_ATOMS: atom_id res chain seq x y z
N MET A 1 -72.24 -28.56 29.75
CA MET A 1 -72.89 -27.69 28.74
C MET A 1 -72.46 -28.23 27.39
N ALA A 2 -73.22 -29.18 26.81
CA ALA A 2 -74.36 -28.93 25.92
C ALA A 2 -73.90 -28.16 24.66
N SER A 3 -74.14 -28.59 23.42
CA SER A 3 -74.87 -29.74 22.88
C SER A 3 -74.70 -29.68 21.35
N THR A 4 -74.49 -30.84 20.70
CA THR A 4 -75.20 -31.34 19.49
C THR A 4 -75.30 -30.49 18.19
N LEU A 5 -75.54 -31.02 16.99
CA LEU A 5 -75.94 -32.31 16.38
C LEU A 5 -75.61 -32.15 14.88
N GLY A 6 -75.08 -33.14 14.17
CA GLY A 6 -75.86 -34.18 13.48
C GLY A 6 -76.09 -33.80 11.99
N THR A 7 -76.13 -34.68 10.98
CA THR A 7 -76.23 -36.15 10.96
C THR A 7 -76.29 -36.64 9.49
N LEU A 8 -75.78 -37.87 9.26
CA LEU A 8 -76.27 -38.97 8.37
C LEU A 8 -76.15 -38.79 6.82
N ASP A 9 -75.35 -39.57 6.07
CA ASP A 9 -75.35 -41.04 5.76
C ASP A 9 -76.48 -41.47 4.80
N PRO A 10 -76.52 -42.65 4.12
CA PRO A 10 -75.53 -43.57 3.52
C PRO A 10 -75.84 -43.87 2.01
N ALA A 11 -75.03 -44.69 1.32
CA ALA A 11 -75.50 -45.92 0.62
C ALA A 11 -74.45 -46.54 -0.34
N HIS A 12 -73.90 -47.66 0.13
CA HIS A 12 -73.36 -48.86 -0.54
C HIS A 12 -74.17 -49.40 -1.76
N PRO A 13 -73.83 -50.54 -2.44
CA PRO A 13 -72.55 -51.29 -2.64
C PRO A 13 -72.44 -52.07 -4.01
N ARG A 14 -71.42 -52.96 -4.12
CA ARG A 14 -71.31 -54.22 -4.94
C ARG A 14 -71.00 -54.06 -6.44
N ARG A 15 -70.25 -54.92 -7.16
CA ARG A 15 -69.75 -56.30 -6.96
C ARG A 15 -68.76 -56.68 -8.10
N ARG A 16 -67.83 -57.60 -7.79
CA ARG A 16 -67.24 -58.73 -8.59
C ARG A 16 -66.69 -58.46 -10.01
N GLN A 17 -65.41 -58.70 -10.34
CA GLN A 17 -64.55 -59.92 -10.35
C GLN A 17 -64.71 -60.79 -11.62
N LEU A 18 -63.55 -61.23 -12.16
CA LEU A 18 -63.24 -62.22 -13.22
C LEU A 18 -63.34 -61.70 -14.67
N GLY A 19 -62.43 -62.00 -15.61
CA GLY A 19 -61.25 -62.86 -15.64
C GLY A 19 -60.52 -62.74 -17.01
N SER A 20 -59.27 -63.22 -17.05
CA SER A 20 -58.34 -63.41 -18.21
C SER A 20 -58.92 -64.38 -19.29
N PRO A 21 -58.25 -64.79 -20.41
CA PRO A 21 -56.84 -64.62 -20.86
C PRO A 21 -56.60 -64.51 -22.41
N TYR A 22 -55.32 -64.58 -22.83
CA TYR A 22 -54.76 -64.82 -24.20
C TYR A 22 -54.79 -63.66 -25.21
N ALA A 23 -53.93 -63.54 -26.23
CA ALA A 23 -52.54 -63.91 -26.54
C ALA A 23 -52.28 -63.35 -27.97
N ALA A 24 -51.04 -62.97 -28.26
CA ALA A 24 -50.40 -62.87 -29.58
C ALA A 24 -50.93 -61.84 -30.62
N THR A 25 -50.08 -60.91 -31.06
CA THR A 25 -49.33 -60.93 -32.34
C THR A 25 -48.82 -59.53 -32.69
N SER A 26 -47.59 -59.50 -33.20
CA SER A 26 -46.80 -58.33 -33.58
C SER A 26 -47.33 -57.64 -34.84
N VAL A 27 -47.42 -56.29 -34.84
CA VAL A 27 -47.12 -55.45 -36.01
C VAL A 27 -46.61 -54.09 -35.52
N ALA A 28 -45.42 -53.73 -35.99
CA ALA A 28 -44.78 -52.44 -35.78
C ALA A 28 -45.49 -51.33 -36.56
N VAL A 29 -45.77 -50.18 -35.94
CA VAL A 29 -45.61 -48.84 -36.56
C VAL A 29 -45.34 -47.82 -35.45
N VAL A 30 -44.30 -47.03 -35.70
CA VAL A 30 -43.75 -45.90 -34.97
C VAL A 30 -44.81 -44.83 -34.63
N ALA A 31 -44.94 -44.48 -33.36
CA ALA A 31 -45.34 -43.14 -32.87
C ALA A 31 -45.15 -43.06 -31.35
N VAL A 32 -43.90 -42.86 -30.90
CA VAL A 32 -43.61 -42.52 -29.51
C VAL A 32 -43.84 -41.02 -29.34
N VAL A 33 -45.01 -40.64 -28.80
CA VAL A 33 -45.20 -39.35 -28.14
C VAL A 33 -44.64 -39.52 -26.72
N VAL A 34 -43.33 -39.29 -26.57
CA VAL A 34 -42.74 -39.03 -25.25
C VAL A 34 -42.97 -37.55 -24.95
N SER A 35 -43.67 -37.32 -23.85
CA SER A 35 -43.87 -36.02 -23.24
C SER A 35 -42.54 -35.26 -23.15
N LEU A 36 -42.46 -34.14 -23.86
CA LEU A 36 -41.41 -33.13 -23.71
C LEU A 36 -41.43 -32.62 -22.25
N LEU A 37 -40.54 -33.15 -21.40
CA LEU A 37 -39.84 -32.28 -20.46
C LEU A 37 -38.70 -31.67 -21.27
N ALA A 38 -38.95 -30.50 -21.84
CA ALA A 38 -37.87 -29.66 -22.36
C ALA A 38 -37.01 -29.26 -21.16
N ALA A 39 -35.97 -30.05 -20.89
CA ALA A 39 -34.76 -29.50 -20.30
C ALA A 39 -34.32 -28.42 -21.30
N LEU A 40 -34.62 -27.18 -20.96
CA LEU A 40 -34.04 -26.01 -21.57
C LEU A 40 -32.53 -26.11 -21.30
N VAL A 41 -31.83 -26.88 -22.14
CA VAL A 41 -30.42 -26.61 -22.41
C VAL A 41 -30.48 -25.26 -23.09
N VAL A 42 -30.45 -24.22 -22.27
CA VAL A 42 -29.97 -22.92 -22.70
C VAL A 42 -28.64 -23.27 -23.35
N LEU A 43 -28.58 -23.24 -24.69
CA LEU A 43 -27.32 -23.02 -25.36
C LEU A 43 -26.80 -21.77 -24.70
N ARG A 44 -25.90 -21.96 -23.73
CA ARG A 44 -25.05 -20.88 -23.29
C ARG A 44 -24.46 -20.38 -24.60
N PRO A 45 -24.65 -19.12 -24.99
CA PRO A 45 -23.82 -18.59 -26.06
C PRO A 45 -22.40 -18.96 -25.66
N ALA A 46 -21.69 -19.63 -26.57
CA ALA A 46 -20.25 -19.76 -26.41
C ALA A 46 -19.75 -18.36 -26.01
N PRO A 47 -18.89 -18.24 -24.98
CA PRO A 47 -18.34 -16.94 -24.66
C PRO A 47 -17.83 -16.36 -25.97
N ALA A 48 -18.36 -15.20 -26.36
CA ALA A 48 -17.92 -14.53 -27.56
C ALA A 48 -16.40 -14.55 -27.52
N ASP A 49 -15.77 -15.12 -28.56
CA ASP A 49 -14.31 -15.12 -28.69
C ASP A 49 -13.88 -13.67 -28.54
N ALA A 50 -13.37 -13.32 -27.35
CA ALA A 50 -12.78 -12.02 -27.13
C ALA A 50 -11.61 -11.98 -28.10
N ALA A 51 -11.70 -11.11 -29.10
CA ALA A 51 -10.68 -10.96 -30.12
C ALA A 51 -9.30 -10.94 -29.44
N SER A 52 -8.41 -11.83 -29.89
CA SER A 52 -7.07 -11.93 -29.31
C SER A 52 -6.44 -10.54 -29.30
N PRO A 53 -5.92 -10.08 -28.15
CA PRO A 53 -5.51 -8.70 -28.03
C PRO A 53 -4.34 -8.40 -28.96
N ILE A 54 -4.39 -7.24 -29.62
CA ILE A 54 -3.33 -6.77 -30.50
C ILE A 54 -2.23 -6.06 -29.71
N THR A 55 -1.04 -5.95 -30.29
CA THR A 55 0.09 -5.21 -29.70
C THR A 55 -0.14 -3.70 -29.71
N VAL A 56 0.61 -2.96 -28.89
CA VAL A 56 0.57 -1.50 -28.90
C VAL A 56 1.01 -0.94 -30.25
N ALA A 57 2.09 -1.47 -30.84
CA ALA A 57 2.53 -1.07 -32.17
C ALA A 57 1.44 -1.30 -33.25
N SER A 58 0.75 -2.45 -33.21
CA SER A 58 -0.36 -2.73 -34.14
C SER A 58 -1.54 -1.77 -33.93
N ALA A 59 -1.86 -1.42 -32.69
CA ALA A 59 -2.91 -0.46 -32.36
C ALA A 59 -2.58 0.95 -32.88
N ILE A 60 -1.34 1.41 -32.68
CA ILE A 60 -0.86 2.71 -33.18
C ILE A 60 -0.91 2.75 -34.71
N SER A 61 -0.55 1.66 -35.39
CA SER A 61 -0.52 1.59 -36.87
C SER A 61 -1.90 1.54 -37.53
N SER A 62 -2.90 0.93 -36.88
CA SER A 62 -4.26 0.78 -37.42
C SER A 62 -5.18 1.92 -37.01
N ASN A 63 -5.02 2.43 -35.77
CA ASN A 63 -5.65 3.60 -35.16
C ASN A 63 -7.14 3.80 -35.47
N SER A 64 -7.92 2.73 -35.53
CA SER A 64 -9.36 2.79 -35.80
C SER A 64 -10.11 1.58 -35.24
N GLY A 65 -11.40 1.78 -34.97
CA GLY A 65 -12.31 0.75 -34.46
C GLY A 65 -12.16 0.44 -32.97
N THR A 66 -13.03 -0.43 -32.47
CA THR A 66 -12.98 -0.94 -31.10
C THR A 66 -12.09 -2.18 -31.06
N GLN A 67 -11.03 -2.15 -30.27
CA GLN A 67 -10.01 -3.18 -30.20
C GLN A 67 -9.66 -3.47 -28.74
N THR A 68 -9.18 -4.68 -28.46
CA THR A 68 -8.47 -5.00 -27.21
C THR A 68 -6.97 -4.89 -27.48
N VAL A 69 -6.28 -4.03 -26.74
CA VAL A 69 -4.84 -3.78 -26.88
C VAL A 69 -4.12 -4.25 -25.63
N ARG A 70 -3.04 -5.00 -25.83
CA ARG A 70 -2.18 -5.51 -24.78
C ARG A 70 -0.88 -4.73 -24.72
N GLY A 71 -0.56 -4.18 -23.55
CA GLY A 71 0.68 -3.44 -23.32
C GLY A 71 1.05 -3.36 -21.85
N TYR A 72 2.31 -3.03 -21.59
CA TYR A 72 2.80 -2.67 -20.26
C TYR A 72 2.47 -1.23 -19.96
N VAL A 73 1.95 -0.94 -18.77
CA VAL A 73 1.78 0.45 -18.31
C VAL A 73 3.15 1.06 -18.07
N VAL A 74 3.46 2.19 -18.70
CA VAL A 74 4.78 2.84 -18.64
C VAL A 74 4.76 4.20 -17.91
N GLY A 75 3.57 4.76 -17.69
CA GLY A 75 3.39 5.98 -16.92
C GLY A 75 2.04 6.64 -17.19
N GLN A 76 1.90 7.90 -16.79
CA GLN A 76 0.71 8.70 -17.04
C GLN A 76 1.03 9.83 -18.02
N PRO A 77 0.30 9.95 -19.15
CA PRO A 77 0.43 11.09 -20.03
C PRO A 77 -0.15 12.34 -19.37
N THR A 78 0.61 13.43 -19.38
CA THR A 78 0.20 14.75 -18.88
C THR A 78 0.12 15.81 -19.99
N ALA A 79 0.74 15.54 -21.14
CA ALA A 79 0.64 16.31 -22.37
C ALA A 79 0.90 15.41 -23.59
N THR A 80 0.75 15.95 -24.81
CA THR A 80 0.96 15.19 -26.07
C THR A 80 2.27 14.40 -26.09
N ASN A 81 3.37 15.00 -25.64
CA ASN A 81 4.71 14.40 -25.65
C ASN A 81 5.31 14.26 -24.24
N THR A 82 4.47 14.18 -23.20
CA THR A 82 4.95 14.11 -21.81
C THR A 82 4.22 13.01 -21.07
N VAL A 83 5.00 12.04 -20.59
CA VAL A 83 4.54 10.95 -19.73
C VAL A 83 5.35 11.01 -18.45
N VAL A 84 4.67 11.21 -17.32
CA VAL A 84 5.30 11.13 -16.00
C VAL A 84 5.32 9.68 -15.54
N THR A 85 6.38 9.30 -14.83
CA THR A 85 6.61 7.91 -14.41
C THR A 85 6.59 7.76 -12.89
N SER A 86 6.25 8.84 -12.19
CA SER A 86 6.01 8.98 -10.75
C SER A 86 5.21 10.29 -10.51
N ASN A 87 4.77 10.54 -9.27
CA ASN A 87 4.03 11.75 -8.89
C ASN A 87 2.81 12.02 -9.79
N TYR A 88 2.02 10.97 -10.01
CA TYR A 88 0.87 10.96 -10.90
C TYR A 88 -0.18 12.01 -10.47
N PRO A 89 -0.44 13.06 -11.28
CA PRO A 89 -1.33 14.15 -10.86
C PRO A 89 -2.78 13.72 -10.62
N ASN A 90 -3.25 12.65 -11.26
CA ASN A 90 -4.62 12.14 -11.16
C ASN A 90 -4.75 10.72 -11.73
N ASP A 91 -5.95 10.15 -11.70
CA ASP A 91 -6.25 8.80 -12.19
C ASP A 91 -6.87 8.75 -13.58
N TYR A 92 -6.69 9.78 -14.42
CA TYR A 92 -7.52 9.94 -15.62
C TYR A 92 -6.96 9.24 -16.86
N ALA A 93 -5.68 8.87 -16.86
CA ALA A 93 -5.02 8.35 -18.04
C ALA A 93 -3.87 7.40 -17.71
N LEU A 94 -3.56 6.50 -18.65
CA LEU A 94 -2.40 5.63 -18.66
C LEU A 94 -1.69 5.74 -20.00
N ALA A 95 -0.37 5.56 -20.02
CA ALA A 95 0.38 5.25 -21.22
C ALA A 95 0.75 3.77 -21.16
N ILE A 96 0.46 3.03 -22.24
CA ILE A 96 0.91 1.64 -22.39
C ILE A 96 1.85 1.49 -23.57
N ALA A 97 2.80 0.55 -23.50
CA ALA A 97 3.75 0.24 -24.57
C ALA A 97 3.99 -1.27 -24.70
N ASP A 98 4.61 -1.71 -25.80
CA ASP A 98 4.96 -3.13 -25.99
C ASP A 98 6.08 -3.61 -25.05
N SER A 99 6.86 -2.68 -24.48
CA SER A 99 7.91 -2.94 -23.49
C SER A 99 7.69 -2.14 -22.20
N ALA A 100 7.92 -2.76 -21.04
CA ALA A 100 7.79 -2.11 -19.73
C ALA A 100 8.83 -0.99 -19.48
N THR A 101 9.93 -0.98 -20.23
CA THR A 101 10.99 0.04 -20.12
C THR A 101 10.93 1.08 -21.24
N GLU A 102 9.85 1.11 -22.03
CA GLU A 102 9.70 2.07 -23.13
C GLU A 102 9.63 3.51 -22.57
N THR A 103 10.42 4.41 -23.16
CA THR A 103 10.47 5.83 -22.79
C THR A 103 10.11 6.75 -23.95
N SER A 104 10.06 6.23 -25.18
CA SER A 104 9.69 6.99 -26.36
C SER A 104 8.17 7.13 -26.46
N THR A 105 7.65 8.35 -26.31
CA THR A 105 6.20 8.61 -26.33
C THR A 105 5.56 8.19 -27.66
N SER A 106 6.28 8.26 -28.79
CA SER A 106 5.78 7.83 -30.10
C SER A 106 5.49 6.32 -30.20
N ARG A 107 5.97 5.53 -29.23
CA ARG A 107 5.74 4.08 -29.12
C ARG A 107 4.74 3.73 -28.01
N MET A 108 4.06 4.73 -27.45
CA MET A 108 3.06 4.56 -26.40
C MET A 108 1.65 4.78 -26.95
N LEU A 109 0.67 4.05 -26.41
CA LEU A 109 -0.74 4.31 -26.63
C LEU A 109 -1.32 4.95 -25.36
N TYR A 110 -1.92 6.13 -25.50
CA TYR A 110 -2.52 6.84 -24.36
C TYR A 110 -3.96 6.42 -24.15
N ILE A 111 -4.25 5.90 -22.97
CA ILE A 111 -5.53 5.33 -22.58
C ILE A 111 -6.25 6.33 -21.69
N GLN A 112 -7.46 6.73 -22.06
CA GLN A 112 -8.36 7.44 -21.16
C GLN A 112 -9.02 6.45 -20.19
N ILE A 113 -9.08 6.79 -18.90
CA ILE A 113 -9.75 6.00 -17.87
C ILE A 113 -11.07 6.68 -17.45
N PRO A 114 -12.23 6.09 -17.81
CA PRO A 114 -13.54 6.52 -17.34
C PRO A 114 -13.63 6.44 -15.82
N SER A 115 -14.43 7.32 -15.22
CA SER A 115 -14.57 7.45 -13.75
C SER A 115 -14.75 6.12 -13.03
N ALA A 116 -15.56 5.20 -13.58
CA ALA A 116 -15.83 3.90 -12.99
C ALA A 116 -14.61 2.99 -12.84
N HIS A 117 -13.54 3.21 -13.62
CA HIS A 117 -12.33 2.39 -13.61
C HIS A 117 -11.14 3.07 -12.92
N ARG A 118 -11.25 4.34 -12.53
CA ARG A 118 -10.11 5.14 -12.03
C ARG A 118 -9.52 4.61 -10.73
N SER A 119 -10.35 4.21 -9.78
CA SER A 119 -9.87 3.68 -8.50
C SER A 119 -9.10 2.36 -8.64
N ALA A 120 -9.35 1.58 -9.70
CA ALA A 120 -8.71 0.29 -9.93
C ALA A 120 -7.56 0.35 -10.95
N TRP A 121 -7.60 1.31 -11.88
CA TRP A 121 -6.67 1.36 -13.02
C TRP A 121 -5.89 2.66 -13.14
N GLY A 122 -6.22 3.69 -12.36
CA GLY A 122 -5.47 4.94 -12.36
C GLY A 122 -4.17 4.83 -11.58
N LEU A 123 -3.09 5.42 -12.12
CA LEU A 123 -1.75 5.34 -11.54
C LEU A 123 -1.55 6.17 -10.26
N ARG A 124 -2.40 7.16 -9.98
CA ARG A 124 -2.33 7.89 -8.70
C ARG A 124 -2.85 7.02 -7.57
N SER A 125 -3.94 6.29 -7.80
CA SER A 125 -4.51 5.33 -6.86
C SER A 125 -3.76 3.99 -6.86
N ASN A 126 -3.16 3.60 -7.99
CA ASN A 126 -2.51 2.30 -8.20
C ASN A 126 -1.15 2.47 -8.90
N PRO A 127 -0.16 3.11 -8.26
CA PRO A 127 1.15 3.37 -8.88
C PRO A 127 1.88 2.08 -9.32
N ASP A 128 1.61 0.97 -8.64
CA ASP A 128 2.16 -0.36 -8.93
C ASP A 128 1.68 -0.94 -10.26
N LEU A 129 0.67 -0.35 -10.90
CA LEU A 129 0.31 -0.74 -12.26
C LEU A 129 1.45 -0.45 -13.24
N LYS A 130 2.36 0.49 -12.95
CA LYS A 130 3.51 0.76 -13.81
C LYS A 130 4.41 -0.49 -13.90
N GLY A 131 4.68 -0.92 -15.12
CA GLY A 131 5.41 -2.16 -15.43
C GLY A 131 4.50 -3.39 -15.54
N VAL A 132 3.21 -3.27 -15.21
CA VAL A 132 2.25 -4.38 -15.30
C VAL A 132 1.66 -4.45 -16.71
N ARG A 133 1.52 -5.67 -17.24
CA ARG A 133 0.91 -5.92 -18.55
C ARG A 133 -0.60 -6.04 -18.42
N ILE A 134 -1.31 -5.18 -19.14
CA ILE A 134 -2.76 -5.08 -19.12
C ILE A 134 -3.32 -5.24 -20.54
N ASP A 135 -4.55 -5.74 -20.61
CA ASP A 135 -5.41 -5.73 -21.79
C ASP A 135 -6.48 -4.65 -21.58
N VAL A 136 -6.57 -3.70 -22.51
CA VAL A 136 -7.56 -2.61 -22.48
C VAL A 136 -8.43 -2.69 -23.73
N THR A 137 -9.75 -2.72 -23.54
CA THR A 137 -10.72 -2.68 -24.64
C THR A 137 -11.33 -1.29 -24.73
N GLY A 138 -11.32 -0.70 -25.93
CA GLY A 138 -11.89 0.60 -26.19
C GLY A 138 -11.78 1.00 -27.65
N SER A 139 -12.20 2.22 -27.97
CA SER A 139 -12.16 2.76 -29.32
C SER A 139 -10.82 3.44 -29.57
N LEU A 140 -10.07 2.97 -30.57
CA LEU A 140 -8.81 3.59 -31.00
C LEU A 140 -9.10 4.93 -31.67
N GLY A 141 -8.32 5.94 -31.28
CA GLY A 141 -8.44 7.30 -31.78
C GLY A 141 -7.52 8.27 -31.03
N ALA A 142 -7.50 9.54 -31.41
CA ALA A 142 -6.61 10.50 -30.78
C ALA A 142 -7.01 10.80 -29.32
N TYR A 143 -6.02 10.78 -28.41
CA TYR A 143 -6.14 11.28 -27.04
C TYR A 143 -4.91 12.15 -26.74
N PHE A 144 -5.10 13.38 -26.25
CA PHE A 144 -4.04 14.41 -26.18
C PHE A 144 -3.35 14.72 -27.52
N SER A 145 -4.06 14.62 -28.65
CA SER A 145 -3.45 14.71 -30.00
C SER A 145 -2.36 13.66 -30.26
N HIS A 146 -2.33 12.59 -29.46
CA HIS A 146 -1.46 11.44 -29.59
C HIS A 146 -2.28 10.19 -29.98
N ALA A 147 -1.63 9.14 -30.49
CA ALA A 147 -2.28 7.85 -30.65
C ALA A 147 -2.81 7.37 -29.29
N GLY A 148 -4.09 7.02 -29.23
CA GLY A 148 -4.74 6.71 -27.98
C GLY A 148 -5.96 5.82 -28.09
N MET A 149 -6.61 5.64 -26.95
CA MET A 149 -7.83 4.87 -26.80
C MET A 149 -8.77 5.61 -25.85
N THR A 150 -9.99 5.86 -26.32
CA THR A 150 -11.05 6.53 -25.56
C THR A 150 -12.30 5.67 -25.52
N GLY A 151 -13.25 6.02 -24.66
CA GLY A 151 -14.44 5.20 -24.44
C GLY A 151 -14.08 3.76 -24.05
N THR A 152 -13.04 3.60 -23.23
CA THR A 152 -12.59 2.28 -22.75
C THR A 152 -13.69 1.65 -21.90
N THR A 153 -13.96 0.37 -22.17
CA THR A 153 -15.09 -0.36 -21.55
C THR A 153 -14.62 -1.54 -20.71
N ALA A 154 -13.38 -1.99 -20.90
CA ALA A 154 -12.81 -3.07 -20.11
C ALA A 154 -11.31 -2.87 -19.90
N PHE A 155 -10.85 -3.25 -18.71
CA PHE A 155 -9.46 -3.37 -18.34
C PHE A 155 -9.30 -4.74 -17.68
N ALA A 156 -8.28 -5.48 -18.07
CA ALA A 156 -7.94 -6.75 -17.48
C ALA A 156 -6.43 -6.89 -17.40
N LEU A 157 -5.95 -7.70 -16.47
CA LEU A 157 -4.55 -8.11 -16.51
C LEU A 157 -4.40 -9.20 -17.59
N ALA A 158 -3.38 -9.06 -18.43
CA ALA A 158 -3.16 -10.00 -19.53
C ALA A 158 -2.83 -11.40 -18.99
N SER A 159 -3.34 -12.49 -19.56
CA SER A 159 -2.98 -13.84 -19.09
C SER A 159 -1.45 -14.06 -19.11
N GLY A 160 -0.87 -14.37 -17.94
CA GLY A 160 0.58 -14.31 -17.65
C GLY A 160 0.98 -13.18 -16.70
N SER A 161 0.09 -12.20 -16.49
CA SER A 161 0.04 -11.27 -15.36
C SER A 161 -1.25 -11.58 -14.57
N THR A 162 -1.14 -12.33 -13.50
CA THR A 162 -2.24 -12.49 -12.54
C THR A 162 -2.27 -11.24 -11.65
N PRO A 163 -3.43 -10.60 -11.37
CA PRO A 163 -3.57 -9.86 -10.12
C PRO A 163 -3.51 -10.92 -9.03
N ALA A 164 -2.54 -10.87 -8.14
CA ALA A 164 -2.58 -11.75 -6.98
C ALA A 164 -3.88 -11.45 -6.20
N PRO A 165 -4.82 -12.41 -6.04
CA PRO A 165 -5.85 -12.26 -5.04
C PRO A 165 -5.17 -12.43 -3.68
N THR A 166 -5.52 -11.60 -2.71
CA THR A 166 -5.19 -11.83 -1.31
C THR A 166 -5.80 -13.17 -0.86
N PRO A 167 -5.02 -14.07 -0.25
CA PRO A 167 -5.46 -14.72 0.97
C PRO A 167 -4.56 -14.29 2.13
N THR A 168 -5.23 -13.88 3.20
CA THR A 168 -4.77 -13.77 4.60
C THR A 168 -3.28 -14.00 4.84
N ALA A 169 -2.60 -12.92 5.24
CA ALA A 169 -1.38 -12.84 6.04
C ALA A 169 -0.44 -14.06 5.99
N THR A 170 0.64 -13.95 5.20
CA THR A 170 1.99 -14.38 5.60
C THR A 170 2.99 -13.47 4.87
N PRO A 171 3.95 -12.84 5.56
CA PRO A 171 4.72 -11.69 5.06
C PRO A 171 5.77 -12.15 4.06
N THR A 172 5.73 -11.66 2.82
CA THR A 172 6.90 -11.70 1.93
C THR A 172 7.76 -10.48 2.20
N SER A 173 9.00 -10.76 2.63
CA SER A 173 10.07 -9.80 2.82
C SER A 173 10.12 -8.74 1.71
N PRO A 174 10.28 -7.45 2.05
CA PRO A 174 10.75 -6.47 1.08
C PRO A 174 12.08 -6.95 0.52
N THR A 175 12.29 -6.66 -0.75
CA THR A 175 13.59 -6.89 -1.38
C THR A 175 14.61 -6.01 -0.67
N PRO A 176 15.72 -6.57 -0.14
CA PRO A 176 16.81 -5.79 0.42
C PRO A 176 17.23 -4.72 -0.57
N THR A 177 17.30 -3.47 -0.11
CA THR A 177 18.14 -2.49 -0.81
C THR A 177 19.56 -3.07 -0.81
N ALA A 178 20.33 -2.90 -1.89
CA ALA A 178 21.71 -3.39 -1.94
C ALA A 178 22.44 -3.03 -0.64
N ASP A 179 22.80 -4.06 0.16
CA ASP A 179 23.56 -3.91 1.41
C ASP A 179 24.77 -3.01 1.09
N PRO A 180 25.05 -1.96 1.89
CA PRO A 180 26.26 -1.14 1.74
C PRO A 180 27.52 -1.97 2.02
N GLY A 181 27.81 -2.90 1.11
CA GLY A 181 28.89 -3.88 1.22
C GLY A 181 28.58 -5.00 2.21
N SER A 182 29.29 -4.98 3.33
CA SER A 182 29.31 -6.04 4.35
C SER A 182 28.73 -5.56 5.68
N TYR A 183 27.97 -4.46 5.68
CA TYR A 183 27.49 -3.82 6.91
C TYR A 183 26.62 -4.78 7.72
N TYR A 184 25.71 -5.50 7.05
CA TYR A 184 24.83 -6.46 7.69
C TYR A 184 25.40 -7.89 7.79
N ALA A 185 26.69 -8.09 7.50
CA ALA A 185 27.32 -9.42 7.64
C ALA A 185 27.18 -10.04 9.05
N PRO A 186 27.28 -9.29 10.17
CA PRO A 186 27.11 -9.84 11.52
C PRO A 186 25.71 -10.37 11.85
N VAL A 187 24.69 -9.96 11.08
CA VAL A 187 23.29 -10.37 11.30
C VAL A 187 22.79 -11.41 10.30
N ALA A 188 23.64 -11.80 9.33
CA ALA A 188 23.28 -12.71 8.26
C ALA A 188 22.72 -14.05 8.80
N GLY A 189 21.52 -14.41 8.32
CA GLY A 189 20.86 -15.68 8.66
C GLY A 189 20.22 -15.74 10.05
N LYS A 190 20.27 -14.67 10.85
CA LYS A 190 19.59 -14.59 12.15
C LYS A 190 18.13 -14.19 11.98
N THR A 191 17.27 -14.62 12.91
CA THR A 191 15.84 -14.28 12.98
C THR A 191 15.39 -14.12 14.43
N GLY A 192 14.22 -13.50 14.67
CA GLY A 192 13.63 -13.38 16.00
C GLY A 192 14.54 -12.64 16.98
N ALA A 193 14.59 -13.12 18.23
CA ALA A 193 15.45 -12.54 19.28
C ALA A 193 16.94 -12.51 18.87
N ALA A 194 17.44 -13.56 18.21
CA ALA A 194 18.83 -13.57 17.77
C ALA A 194 19.14 -12.49 16.72
N LEU A 195 18.15 -12.13 15.89
CA LEU A 195 18.28 -11.00 14.96
C LEU A 195 18.19 -9.67 15.68
N HIS A 196 17.28 -9.55 16.65
CA HIS A 196 17.14 -8.37 17.50
C HIS A 196 18.46 -8.02 18.20
N ASP A 197 18.99 -8.94 19.01
CA ASP A 197 20.23 -8.75 19.77
C ASP A 197 21.40 -8.41 18.84
N ALA A 198 21.50 -9.10 17.70
CA ALA A 198 22.57 -8.86 16.75
C ALA A 198 22.44 -7.53 15.99
N LEU A 199 21.22 -7.02 15.83
CA LEU A 199 20.99 -5.70 15.27
C LEU A 199 21.33 -4.62 16.29
N HIS A 200 20.95 -4.80 17.55
CA HIS A 200 21.37 -3.92 18.66
C HIS A 200 22.89 -3.80 18.69
N ASP A 201 23.62 -4.92 18.80
CA ASP A 201 25.09 -4.97 18.76
C ASP A 201 25.72 -4.34 17.50
N LEU A 202 24.98 -4.26 16.38
CA LEU A 202 25.46 -3.67 15.13
C LEU A 202 25.25 -2.15 15.08
N ILE A 203 24.12 -1.67 15.63
CA ILE A 203 23.71 -0.26 15.51
C ILE A 203 23.99 0.54 16.77
N ASP A 204 24.34 -0.11 17.89
CA ASP A 204 24.77 0.50 19.14
C ASP A 204 26.04 1.36 18.94
N GLU A 205 26.96 0.91 18.08
CA GLU A 205 28.15 1.62 17.66
C GLU A 205 27.78 2.76 16.70
N GLN A 206 27.85 4.00 17.21
CA GLN A 206 27.58 5.20 16.43
C GLN A 206 28.52 6.36 16.77
N THR A 207 28.85 7.16 15.77
CA THR A 207 29.43 8.49 15.95
C THR A 207 28.37 9.41 16.54
N LYS A 208 28.51 9.83 17.79
CA LYS A 208 27.51 10.69 18.43
C LYS A 208 27.76 12.16 18.10
N ILE A 209 26.70 12.91 17.79
CA ILE A 209 26.77 14.35 17.49
C ILE A 209 26.15 15.20 18.60
N SER A 210 26.54 16.47 18.69
CA SER A 210 25.96 17.38 19.68
C SER A 210 24.54 17.79 19.30
N TYR A 211 23.72 18.17 20.30
CA TYR A 211 22.38 18.67 20.04
C TYR A 211 22.38 19.92 19.14
N SER A 212 23.38 20.79 19.26
CA SER A 212 23.55 21.93 18.33
C SER A 212 23.82 21.49 16.90
N THR A 213 24.63 20.46 16.69
CA THR A 213 25.00 19.94 15.36
C THR A 213 23.78 19.35 14.63
N VAL A 214 22.78 18.85 15.35
CA VAL A 214 21.53 18.33 14.77
C VAL A 214 20.87 19.35 13.85
N TRP A 215 20.92 20.66 14.17
CA TRP A 215 20.32 21.68 13.31
C TRP A 215 20.91 21.69 11.90
N ASP A 216 22.23 21.53 11.79
CA ASP A 216 22.90 21.55 10.51
C ASP A 216 22.72 20.24 9.77
N ALA A 217 22.69 19.12 10.49
CA ALA A 217 22.36 17.81 9.93
C ALA A 217 20.95 17.78 9.32
N LEU A 218 19.92 18.27 10.03
CA LEU A 218 18.53 18.30 9.52
C LEU A 218 18.36 19.17 8.28
N LYS A 219 19.15 20.24 8.13
CA LYS A 219 19.17 21.04 6.90
C LYS A 219 19.70 20.26 5.69
N VAL A 220 20.41 19.17 5.91
CA VAL A 220 20.92 18.28 4.86
C VAL A 220 20.02 17.07 4.67
N THR A 221 19.73 16.32 5.74
CA THR A 221 18.96 15.07 5.69
C THR A 221 17.53 15.26 5.23
N ASP A 222 16.94 16.42 5.53
CA ASP A 222 15.54 16.72 5.25
C ASP A 222 15.40 17.93 4.31
N ALA A 223 16.43 18.17 3.47
CA ALA A 223 16.37 19.20 2.44
C ALA A 223 15.17 18.96 1.50
N ASP A 224 14.47 20.04 1.13
CA ASP A 224 13.39 19.96 0.16
C ASP A 224 13.99 19.78 -1.26
N PRO A 225 13.69 18.68 -1.98
CA PRO A 225 14.20 18.45 -3.33
C PRO A 225 13.67 19.46 -4.35
N ALA A 226 12.52 20.08 -4.09
CA ALA A 226 11.98 21.14 -4.94
C ALA A 226 12.61 22.50 -4.64
N ASN A 227 13.21 22.67 -3.45
CA ASN A 227 13.84 23.91 -3.04
C ASN A 227 14.97 23.67 -2.02
N SER A 228 16.21 23.62 -2.52
CA SER A 228 17.39 23.33 -1.69
C SER A 228 17.68 24.36 -0.58
N ALA A 229 17.06 25.56 -0.61
CA ALA A 229 17.14 26.54 0.46
C ALA A 229 16.24 26.22 1.67
N ASN A 230 15.36 25.23 1.52
CA ASN A 230 14.36 24.84 2.49
C ASN A 230 14.60 23.41 3.04
N VAL A 231 13.98 23.14 4.17
CA VAL A 231 13.71 21.78 4.67
C VAL A 231 12.25 21.42 4.39
N LEU A 232 11.98 20.13 4.18
CA LEU A 232 10.64 19.59 4.15
C LEU A 232 10.28 19.09 5.55
N THR A 233 9.31 19.73 6.19
CA THR A 233 8.83 19.33 7.53
C THR A 233 8.12 17.98 7.46
N PHE A 234 8.23 17.21 8.54
CA PHE A 234 7.98 15.77 8.51
C PHE A 234 6.49 15.41 8.44
N TYR A 235 5.75 15.69 9.50
CA TYR A 235 4.31 15.44 9.58
C TYR A 235 3.55 16.35 8.64
N SER A 236 3.83 17.66 8.65
CA SER A 236 3.03 18.62 7.89
C SER A 236 3.39 18.70 6.39
N GLY A 237 4.55 18.21 5.98
CA GLY A 237 4.98 18.23 4.57
C GLY A 237 5.20 19.64 4.01
N VAL A 238 5.38 20.65 4.88
CA VAL A 238 5.57 22.05 4.50
C VAL A 238 7.05 22.32 4.20
N SER A 239 7.32 22.97 3.08
CA SER A 239 8.64 23.48 2.72
C SER A 239 8.94 24.78 3.47
N MET A 240 9.93 24.79 4.35
CA MET A 240 10.29 25.93 5.20
C MET A 240 11.76 26.35 5.04
N PRO A 241 12.10 27.65 5.09
CA PRO A 241 13.48 28.10 5.00
C PRO A 241 14.39 27.45 6.04
N LYS A 242 15.59 27.03 5.62
CA LYS A 242 16.61 26.48 6.53
C LYS A 242 16.97 27.42 7.68
N SER A 243 16.81 28.73 7.47
CA SER A 243 17.06 29.79 8.47
C SER A 243 15.89 30.03 9.42
N ALA A 244 14.69 29.51 9.13
CA ALA A 244 13.50 29.65 9.97
C ALA A 244 13.45 28.56 11.06
N ASN A 245 14.60 28.23 11.65
CA ASN A 245 14.74 27.18 12.65
C ASN A 245 14.79 27.79 14.06
N GLY A 246 14.02 27.25 15.02
CA GLY A 246 13.99 27.76 16.40
C GLY A 246 12.70 27.42 17.13
N GLY A 247 12.40 28.15 18.21
CA GLY A 247 11.23 27.88 19.06
C GLY A 247 10.01 28.79 18.84
N ASN A 248 10.10 29.77 17.93
CA ASN A 248 9.03 30.76 17.73
C ASN A 248 7.94 30.23 16.80
N THR A 249 6.72 30.76 16.93
CA THR A 249 5.65 30.54 15.94
C THR A 249 6.12 30.95 14.54
N GLY A 250 5.87 30.09 13.55
CA GLY A 250 6.33 30.29 12.17
C GLY A 250 7.73 29.74 11.88
N ASN A 251 8.41 29.17 12.89
CA ASN A 251 9.62 28.39 12.71
C ASN A 251 9.31 26.89 12.61
N TRP A 252 10.31 26.14 12.16
CA TRP A 252 10.40 24.71 12.41
C TRP A 252 11.36 24.42 13.57
N ASN A 253 11.12 23.33 14.29
CA ASN A 253 11.99 22.83 15.36
C ASN A 253 12.34 21.35 15.15
N ARG A 254 13.12 20.80 16.09
CA ARG A 254 13.49 19.39 16.12
C ARG A 254 12.35 18.61 16.75
N GLU A 255 11.69 17.79 15.94
CA GLU A 255 10.78 16.76 16.38
C GLU A 255 11.58 15.52 16.78
N HIS A 256 11.36 15.05 18.00
CA HIS A 256 11.86 13.76 18.46
C HIS A 256 10.72 12.74 18.27
N VAL A 257 10.78 11.91 17.23
CA VAL A 257 9.72 10.92 16.96
C VAL A 257 9.55 9.98 18.16
N TRP A 258 10.63 9.63 18.86
CA TRP A 258 10.49 9.13 20.23
C TRP A 258 10.45 10.30 21.22
N PRO A 259 9.34 10.55 21.96
CA PRO A 259 9.29 11.69 22.87
C PRO A 259 10.39 11.64 23.92
N GLN A 260 11.07 12.77 24.16
CA GLN A 260 12.12 12.85 25.18
C GLN A 260 11.64 12.42 26.57
N SER A 261 10.38 12.71 26.91
CA SER A 261 9.77 12.36 28.19
C SER A 261 9.46 10.87 28.33
N HIS A 262 9.38 10.11 27.23
CA HIS A 262 9.16 8.67 27.30
C HIS A 262 10.45 7.95 27.71
N GLY A 263 11.62 8.39 27.24
CA GLY A 263 12.91 7.78 27.60
C GLY A 263 13.76 8.55 28.62
N ASP A 264 13.24 9.64 29.19
CA ASP A 264 13.95 10.57 30.10
C ASP A 264 15.35 11.01 29.62
N PHE A 265 15.57 11.07 28.31
CA PHE A 265 16.88 11.36 27.75
C PHE A 265 17.11 12.84 27.43
N GLY A 266 16.03 13.63 27.38
CA GLY A 266 16.08 15.06 27.09
C GLY A 266 16.82 15.36 25.78
N THR A 267 17.88 16.17 25.88
CA THR A 267 18.73 16.57 24.74
C THR A 267 20.14 15.99 24.84
N SER A 268 20.31 14.98 25.69
CA SER A 268 21.60 14.33 25.96
C SER A 268 22.14 13.63 24.71
N ILE A 269 23.47 13.61 24.57
CA ILE A 269 24.16 12.92 23.49
C ILE A 269 23.87 11.42 23.58
N GLY A 270 23.33 10.84 22.50
CA GLY A 270 22.72 9.51 22.48
C GLY A 270 21.30 9.62 21.90
N PRO A 271 20.26 9.10 22.56
CA PRO A 271 18.90 9.13 22.02
C PRO A 271 18.37 10.57 21.85
N GLY A 272 18.85 11.54 22.62
CA GLY A 272 18.44 12.95 22.47
C GLY A 272 19.01 13.65 21.22
N THR A 273 20.00 13.05 20.55
CA THR A 273 20.71 13.63 19.40
C THR A 273 20.75 12.72 18.18
N ASP A 274 20.05 11.59 18.23
CA ASP A 274 20.07 10.58 17.17
C ASP A 274 19.21 10.99 15.97
N LEU A 275 19.87 11.23 14.83
CA LEU A 275 19.25 11.65 13.58
C LEU A 275 18.29 10.60 13.03
N HIS A 276 18.40 9.32 13.40
CA HIS A 276 17.46 8.33 12.86
C HIS A 276 16.02 8.60 13.30
N HIS A 277 15.77 9.30 14.40
CA HIS A 277 14.39 9.67 14.83
C HIS A 277 14.14 11.19 14.96
N LEU A 278 15.17 12.02 14.80
CA LEU A 278 15.03 13.48 14.80
C LEU A 278 14.61 13.98 13.41
N ARG A 279 13.51 14.74 13.32
CA ARG A 279 13.03 15.33 12.05
C ARG A 279 12.73 16.83 12.21
N PRO A 280 12.74 17.65 11.15
CA PRO A 280 12.25 19.02 11.23
C PRO A 280 10.71 19.03 11.21
N GLU A 281 10.07 19.80 12.08
CA GLU A 281 8.62 19.96 12.08
C GLU A 281 8.20 21.39 12.41
N VAL A 282 7.04 21.83 11.89
CA VAL A 282 6.46 23.12 12.24
C VAL A 282 6.21 23.15 13.75
N VAL A 283 6.67 24.22 14.43
CA VAL A 283 6.60 24.34 15.90
C VAL A 283 5.20 24.08 16.46
N SER A 284 4.14 24.56 15.80
CA SER A 284 2.75 24.34 16.24
C SER A 284 2.28 22.89 16.10
N VAL A 285 2.73 22.19 15.05
CA VAL A 285 2.38 20.79 14.81
C VAL A 285 3.12 19.90 15.79
N ASN A 286 4.44 20.14 15.99
CA ASN A 286 5.22 19.47 17.03
C ASN A 286 4.59 19.68 18.42
N SER A 287 4.21 20.92 18.77
CA SER A 287 3.50 21.21 20.03
C SER A 287 2.18 20.43 20.17
N THR A 288 1.43 20.26 19.06
CA THR A 288 0.17 19.48 19.07
C THR A 288 0.41 17.98 19.25
N ARG A 289 1.50 17.46 18.65
CA ARG A 289 1.95 16.08 18.82
C ARG A 289 2.39 15.83 20.26
N SER A 290 3.06 16.80 20.89
CA SER A 290 3.51 16.72 22.29
C SER A 290 4.33 15.45 22.53
N ASN A 291 3.96 14.65 23.52
CA ASN A 291 4.49 13.34 23.86
C ASN A 291 3.47 12.23 23.62
N LYS A 292 2.52 12.43 22.71
CA LYS A 292 1.49 11.43 22.41
C LYS A 292 2.11 10.21 21.75
N ASP A 293 1.51 9.06 22.03
CA ASP A 293 1.81 7.83 21.32
C ASP A 293 1.32 7.93 19.87
N PHE A 294 1.75 6.98 19.03
CA PHE A 294 1.26 6.86 17.66
C PHE A 294 0.10 5.84 17.59
N ASP A 295 -1.05 6.31 17.11
CA ASP A 295 -2.28 5.55 16.77
C ASP A 295 -3.09 6.41 15.76
N ASN A 296 -4.34 6.05 15.47
CA ASN A 296 -5.20 6.65 14.45
C ASN A 296 -5.89 7.97 14.88
N GLY A 297 -5.44 8.61 15.97
CA GLY A 297 -5.92 9.92 16.41
C GLY A 297 -7.45 10.08 16.41
N GLY A 298 -7.92 11.26 16.00
CA GLY A 298 -9.34 11.46 15.74
C GLY A 298 -9.69 12.82 15.12
N SER A 299 -9.22 13.91 15.70
CA SER A 299 -9.51 15.27 15.21
C SER A 299 -8.39 15.80 14.32
N ALA A 300 -8.73 16.49 13.24
CA ALA A 300 -7.74 17.06 12.33
C ALA A 300 -6.81 18.07 13.03
N VAL A 301 -5.52 18.01 12.69
CA VAL A 301 -4.49 18.91 13.22
C VAL A 301 -4.35 20.14 12.33
N SER A 302 -4.50 21.33 12.93
CA SER A 302 -4.34 22.60 12.19
C SER A 302 -2.91 22.75 11.66
N GLY A 303 -2.77 23.06 10.37
CA GLY A 303 -1.48 23.24 9.71
C GLY A 303 -0.76 21.93 9.33
N CYS A 304 -1.40 20.77 9.53
CA CYS A 304 -0.88 19.45 9.13
C CYS A 304 -1.98 18.72 8.34
N PRO A 305 -1.98 18.84 7.00
CA PRO A 305 -2.95 18.14 6.17
C PRO A 305 -2.86 16.64 6.39
N ASP A 306 -4.02 15.99 6.52
CA ASP A 306 -4.12 14.55 6.76
C ASP A 306 -3.34 14.12 8.00
N CYS A 307 -3.35 14.92 9.06
CA CYS A 307 -2.86 14.52 10.38
C CYS A 307 -4.00 14.61 11.38
N TRP A 308 -4.06 13.65 12.30
CA TRP A 308 -5.13 13.55 13.29
C TRP A 308 -4.53 13.42 14.69
N THR A 309 -5.30 13.87 15.68
CA THR A 309 -4.90 13.74 17.08
C THR A 309 -6.12 13.64 17.98
N ASP A 310 -5.95 12.99 19.11
CA ASP A 310 -6.89 12.98 20.21
C ASP A 310 -6.14 13.28 21.53
N SER A 311 -6.65 12.77 22.66
CA SER A 311 -6.08 13.00 23.99
C SER A 311 -4.66 12.47 24.14
N ASP A 312 -4.36 11.34 23.52
CA ASP A 312 -3.25 10.46 23.87
C ASP A 312 -2.50 9.92 22.65
N SER A 313 -3.04 10.11 21.45
CA SER A 313 -2.45 9.67 20.19
C SER A 313 -2.36 10.75 19.10
N PHE A 314 -1.39 10.53 18.22
CA PHE A 314 -1.17 11.31 17.01
C PHE A 314 -1.06 10.37 15.80
N GLU A 315 -1.78 10.70 14.74
CA GLU A 315 -1.73 10.04 13.43
C GLU A 315 -1.09 11.01 12.43
N PRO A 316 0.09 10.71 11.89
CA PRO A 316 0.69 11.52 10.85
C PRO A 316 0.03 11.23 9.49
N ARG A 317 0.31 12.06 8.49
CA ARG A 317 -0.12 11.81 7.11
C ARG A 317 0.40 10.49 6.55
N ASP A 318 -0.39 9.89 5.68
CA ASP A 318 -0.12 8.56 5.11
C ASP A 318 1.28 8.42 4.53
N ALA A 319 1.79 9.47 3.91
CA ALA A 319 3.09 9.49 3.25
C ALA A 319 4.31 9.48 4.20
N VAL A 320 4.13 9.41 5.53
CA VAL A 320 5.22 9.26 6.51
C VAL A 320 4.88 8.27 7.63
N LYS A 321 3.79 7.52 7.51
CA LYS A 321 3.36 6.57 8.55
C LYS A 321 4.37 5.43 8.72
N GLY A 322 4.92 4.94 7.62
CA GLY A 322 5.95 3.90 7.61
C GLY A 322 7.29 4.43 8.10
N ASP A 323 7.66 5.66 7.73
CA ASP A 323 8.82 6.36 8.26
C ASP A 323 8.77 6.39 9.79
N VAL A 324 7.65 6.85 10.36
CA VAL A 324 7.45 6.87 11.82
C VAL A 324 7.63 5.47 12.41
N ALA A 325 6.98 4.46 11.84
CA ALA A 325 7.07 3.10 12.34
C ALA A 325 8.52 2.59 12.38
N ARG A 326 9.28 2.78 11.29
CA ARG A 326 10.69 2.34 11.22
C ARG A 326 11.62 3.10 12.13
N MET A 327 11.35 4.38 12.41
CA MET A 327 12.10 5.12 13.43
C MET A 327 11.81 4.59 14.84
N VAL A 328 10.56 4.29 15.14
CA VAL A 328 10.17 3.72 16.44
C VAL A 328 10.78 2.34 16.63
N PHE A 329 10.72 1.45 15.61
CA PHE A 329 11.38 0.14 15.66
C PHE A 329 12.90 0.26 15.83
N TYR A 330 13.54 1.20 15.12
CA TYR A 330 14.97 1.47 15.28
C TYR A 330 15.30 1.90 16.70
N MET A 331 14.55 2.84 17.27
CA MET A 331 14.82 3.34 18.62
C MET A 331 14.68 2.23 19.67
N ALA A 332 13.71 1.33 19.50
CA ALA A 332 13.51 0.20 20.40
C ALA A 332 14.68 -0.79 20.35
N VAL A 333 15.23 -1.07 19.15
CA VAL A 333 16.38 -1.99 19.01
C VAL A 333 17.71 -1.31 19.32
N ARG A 334 17.83 0.00 19.11
CA ARG A 334 19.07 0.72 19.37
C ARG A 334 19.29 0.95 20.87
N TYR A 335 18.26 1.22 21.64
CA TYR A 335 18.39 1.69 23.02
C TYR A 335 17.77 0.69 24.00
N GLU A 336 18.48 -0.42 24.27
CA GLU A 336 18.06 -1.48 25.20
C GLU A 336 18.48 -1.24 26.67
N GLY A 337 19.05 -0.07 26.97
CA GLY A 337 19.37 0.36 28.33
C GLY A 337 20.72 -0.10 28.90
N ASP A 338 21.58 -0.70 28.07
CA ASP A 338 22.96 -1.07 28.41
C ASP A 338 23.97 0.09 28.26
N ASP A 339 23.55 1.21 27.65
CA ASP A 339 24.36 2.41 27.42
C ASP A 339 24.06 3.57 28.39
N GLY A 340 23.32 3.29 29.47
CA GLY A 340 22.98 4.22 30.53
C GLY A 340 21.74 5.08 30.26
N PHE A 341 21.01 4.81 29.18
CA PHE A 341 19.68 5.36 28.91
C PHE A 341 18.58 4.36 29.30
N ALA A 342 17.32 4.79 29.19
CA ALA A 342 16.19 3.88 29.38
C ALA A 342 16.16 2.82 28.26
N ASP A 343 15.77 1.61 28.64
CA ASP A 343 15.38 0.53 27.72
C ASP A 343 14.07 0.93 27.00
N LEU A 344 14.19 1.35 25.75
CA LEU A 344 13.08 1.84 24.94
C LEU A 344 12.38 0.65 24.29
N GLU A 345 11.07 0.54 24.51
CA GLU A 345 10.32 -0.64 24.06
C GLU A 345 9.06 -0.22 23.28
N VAL A 346 8.75 -0.91 22.20
CA VAL A 346 7.39 -0.83 21.62
C VAL A 346 6.44 -1.68 22.45
N ASN A 347 5.22 -1.22 22.67
CA ASN A 347 4.16 -2.05 23.25
C ASN A 347 2.88 -1.94 22.40
N ASP A 348 1.78 -2.59 22.79
CA ASP A 348 0.51 -2.52 22.04
C ASP A 348 -0.55 -1.66 22.75
N THR A 349 -0.09 -0.64 23.50
CA THR A 349 -0.94 0.25 24.29
C THR A 349 -0.54 1.71 24.10
N VAL A 350 -1.49 2.61 24.33
CA VAL A 350 -1.22 4.03 24.47
C VAL A 350 -1.16 4.32 25.96
N ASN A 351 0.02 4.65 26.48
CA ASN A 351 0.27 4.75 27.92
C ASN A 351 1.03 6.01 28.34
N GLY A 352 1.27 6.93 27.38
CA GLY A 352 1.70 8.31 27.55
C GLY A 352 2.44 8.62 28.84
N THR A 353 3.78 8.69 28.77
CA THR A 353 4.81 8.99 29.82
C THR A 353 5.66 7.83 30.33
N THR A 354 5.85 6.77 29.54
CA THR A 354 6.72 5.65 29.92
C THR A 354 7.81 5.43 28.87
N ARG A 355 8.78 4.54 29.15
CA ARG A 355 9.77 4.07 28.17
C ARG A 355 9.16 3.30 27.00
N TYR A 356 7.84 3.19 26.95
CA TYR A 356 7.12 2.56 25.88
C TYR A 356 6.61 3.59 24.87
N LEU A 357 6.53 3.22 23.59
CA LEU A 357 5.96 4.10 22.57
C LEU A 357 5.14 3.36 21.53
N GLY A 358 3.95 3.91 21.28
CA GLY A 358 3.09 3.58 20.16
C GLY A 358 2.37 2.25 20.32
N ARG A 359 1.42 2.02 19.41
CA ARG A 359 0.65 0.78 19.34
C ARG A 359 1.26 -0.14 18.30
N LEU A 360 1.99 -1.16 18.73
CA LEU A 360 2.74 -2.10 17.89
C LEU A 360 1.93 -2.63 16.71
N SER A 361 0.66 -2.99 16.93
CA SER A 361 -0.24 -3.44 15.86
C SER A 361 -0.45 -2.38 14.78
N VAL A 362 -0.59 -1.10 15.16
CA VAL A 362 -0.75 0.03 14.24
C VAL A 362 0.57 0.39 13.57
N LEU A 363 1.68 0.43 14.30
CA LEU A 363 3.00 0.68 13.73
C LEU A 363 3.37 -0.39 12.68
N LYS A 364 3.05 -1.66 12.94
CA LYS A 364 3.23 -2.74 11.95
C LYS A 364 2.33 -2.54 10.73
N ALA A 365 1.08 -2.13 10.91
CA ALA A 365 0.18 -1.84 9.80
C ALA A 365 0.70 -0.67 8.94
N TRP A 366 1.14 0.40 9.58
CA TRP A 366 1.73 1.57 8.92
C TRP A 366 3.00 1.24 8.15
N HIS A 367 3.92 0.48 8.77
CA HIS A 367 5.12 -0.03 8.11
C HIS A 367 4.81 -0.83 6.85
N GLN A 368 3.76 -1.65 6.88
CA GLN A 368 3.33 -2.44 5.72
C GLN A 368 2.66 -1.59 4.64
N SER A 369 1.86 -0.59 5.03
CA SER A 369 1.13 0.27 4.09
C SER A 369 2.00 1.34 3.44
N ASP A 370 3.11 1.72 4.08
CA ASP A 370 4.03 2.76 3.62
C ASP A 370 5.48 2.22 3.63
N PRO A 371 5.89 1.44 2.61
CA PRO A 371 7.24 0.90 2.50
C PRO A 371 8.30 2.00 2.32
N PRO A 372 9.59 1.75 2.60
CA PRO A 372 10.60 2.78 2.44
C PRO A 372 10.65 3.36 1.03
N ASP A 373 10.68 4.69 0.96
CA ASP A 373 10.81 5.41 -0.30
C ASP A 373 12.27 5.80 -0.58
N ALA A 374 12.50 6.45 -1.73
CA ALA A 374 13.84 6.88 -2.11
C ALA A 374 14.42 7.97 -1.19
N ARG A 375 13.57 8.81 -0.60
CA ARG A 375 13.99 9.88 0.31
C ARG A 375 14.44 9.29 1.63
N GLU A 376 13.69 8.35 2.18
CA GLU A 376 13.99 7.68 3.43
C GLU A 376 15.30 6.88 3.33
N ARG A 377 15.50 6.14 2.23
CA ARG A 377 16.78 5.48 1.94
C ARG A 377 17.95 6.45 1.78
N GLN A 378 17.75 7.55 1.05
CA GLN A 378 18.79 8.57 0.90
C GLN A 378 19.16 9.21 2.24
N ARG A 379 18.16 9.44 3.11
CA ARG A 379 18.36 9.94 4.46
C ARG A 379 19.19 8.97 5.29
N ASN A 380 18.86 7.68 5.26
CA ASN A 380 19.62 6.63 5.94
C ASN A 380 21.08 6.61 5.47
N GLU A 381 21.31 6.69 4.16
CA GLU A 381 22.64 6.74 3.56
C GLU A 381 23.45 7.98 4.01
N VAL A 382 22.82 9.16 4.06
CA VAL A 382 23.49 10.40 4.49
C VAL A 382 23.88 10.32 5.97
N ILE A 383 22.99 9.79 6.82
CA ILE A 383 23.28 9.60 8.25
C ILE A 383 24.49 8.66 8.41
N TYR A 384 24.51 7.55 7.67
CA TYR A 384 25.60 6.58 7.68
C TYR A 384 26.91 7.16 7.14
N THR A 385 26.91 7.82 5.99
CA THR A 385 28.14 8.25 5.30
C THR A 385 28.73 9.55 5.82
N THR A 386 27.93 10.36 6.52
CA THR A 386 28.33 11.73 6.88
C THR A 386 28.31 11.98 8.38
N TYR A 387 27.32 11.43 9.11
CA TYR A 387 27.05 11.86 10.49
C TYR A 387 27.33 10.79 11.54
N GLN A 388 26.48 9.76 11.64
CA GLN A 388 26.46 8.85 12.77
C GLN A 388 27.09 7.48 12.52
N ARG A 389 27.41 7.13 11.27
CA ARG A 389 28.09 5.85 10.92
C ARG A 389 27.30 4.58 11.27
N ASN A 390 26.06 4.69 11.70
CA ASN A 390 25.12 3.59 11.82
C ASN A 390 23.92 3.77 10.88
N ARG A 391 23.19 2.68 10.64
CA ARG A 391 22.01 2.65 9.76
C ARG A 391 20.77 2.30 10.55
N ASN A 392 19.62 2.76 10.08
CA ASN A 392 18.35 2.19 10.49
C ASN A 392 18.11 0.90 9.66
N PRO A 393 18.17 -0.29 10.28
CA PRO A 393 18.09 -1.54 9.57
C PRO A 393 16.70 -1.79 8.99
N PHE A 394 15.65 -1.19 9.57
CA PHE A 394 14.28 -1.37 9.10
C PHE A 394 13.97 -0.56 7.83
N ILE A 395 14.83 0.39 7.45
CA ILE A 395 14.78 1.07 6.15
C ILE A 395 15.43 0.20 5.06
N ASP A 396 16.58 -0.41 5.35
CA ASP A 396 17.32 -1.20 4.36
C ASP A 396 16.74 -2.62 4.20
N HIS A 397 16.26 -3.18 5.32
CA HIS A 397 15.67 -4.51 5.48
C HIS A 397 14.32 -4.44 6.23
N PRO A 398 13.26 -3.93 5.59
CA PRO A 398 11.96 -3.77 6.24
C PRO A 398 11.30 -5.12 6.59
N GLU A 399 11.79 -6.25 6.07
CA GLU A 399 11.39 -7.61 6.44
C GLU A 399 11.66 -7.94 7.90
N TRP A 400 12.71 -7.35 8.48
CA TRP A 400 13.15 -7.71 9.81
C TRP A 400 12.16 -7.28 10.89
N VAL A 401 11.29 -6.30 10.61
CA VAL A 401 10.15 -5.97 11.48
C VAL A 401 9.28 -7.21 11.72
N ALA A 402 8.95 -7.95 10.66
CA ALA A 402 8.14 -9.17 10.77
C ALA A 402 8.93 -10.34 11.39
N SER A 403 10.26 -10.33 11.28
CA SER A 403 11.09 -11.37 11.91
C SER A 403 11.23 -11.19 13.42
N ILE A 404 11.30 -9.94 13.91
CA ILE A 404 11.46 -9.62 15.33
C ILE A 404 10.11 -9.61 16.04
N TRP A 405 9.12 -8.89 15.50
CA TRP A 405 7.79 -8.72 16.10
C TRP A 405 6.72 -9.58 15.40
N GLY A 406 7.11 -10.71 14.82
CA GLY A 406 6.21 -11.66 14.16
C GLY A 406 5.33 -12.41 15.16
N SER A 407 4.01 -12.35 14.91
CA SER A 407 2.89 -12.94 15.67
C SER A 407 2.86 -12.69 17.18
#